data_AF-A0A0G1X5N0-F1
#
_entry.id   AF-A0A0G1X5N0-F1
#
_cell.length_a   1.000
_cell.length_b   1.000
_cell.length_c   1.000
_cell.angle_alpha   90.00
_cell.angle_beta   90.00
_cell.angle_gamma   90.00
#
_symmetry.space_group_name_H-M   'P 1'
#
loop_
_entity.id
_entity.type
_entity.pdbx_description
1 polymer ?
#
loop_
_entity_poly.entity_id
_entity_poly.type
_entity_poly.pdbx_seq_one_letter_code
_entity_poly.pdbx_strand_id
1 'polypeptide(L)'
;MPVLDQISRLSKVLILGFGREGRSTYHFLRSRFPDLQIVIADQKIQNSVPEDPKVKTFFGPYYLKQMLNAKCQMVIKSPGISPHYPEIVAAKEAGVIFTSHTQIFLETCPGKIIGVTGTKGKSTTASLIHHVLSKSGISSVLVGNIGTPALDFLDQSMSPPSRISAVFKLRKTTISTTVIFPCPKNRSILHRPVKYPMVSSAL
;
A
#
# COMPACT_ATOMS: atom_id res chain seq x y z
N MET A 1 4.95 1.05 -15.10
CA MET A 1 6.10 0.35 -14.49
C MET A 1 5.69 -0.02 -13.08
N PRO A 2 5.98 -1.24 -12.58
CA PRO A 2 5.68 -1.61 -11.20
C PRO A 2 6.31 -0.64 -10.19
N VAL A 3 5.63 -0.35 -9.09
CA VAL A 3 6.10 0.59 -8.05
C VAL A 3 7.44 0.15 -7.46
N LEU A 4 7.67 -1.16 -7.28
CA LEU A 4 8.96 -1.66 -6.79
C LEU A 4 10.12 -1.39 -7.74
N ASP A 5 9.89 -1.46 -9.05
CA ASP A 5 10.90 -1.15 -10.06
C ASP A 5 11.21 0.36 -10.12
N GLN A 6 10.23 1.20 -9.75
CA GLN A 6 10.46 2.62 -9.58
C GLN A 6 11.34 2.85 -8.35
N ILE A 7 10.96 2.26 -7.20
CA ILE A 7 11.68 2.42 -5.93
C ILE A 7 13.13 1.94 -6.04
N SER A 8 13.40 0.83 -6.75
CA SER A 8 14.75 0.30 -6.91
C SER A 8 15.72 1.26 -7.64
N ARG A 9 15.18 2.19 -8.43
CA ARG A 9 15.96 3.22 -9.15
C ARG A 9 16.10 4.53 -8.38
N LEU A 10 15.40 4.66 -7.25
CA LEU A 10 15.46 5.84 -6.41
C LEU A 10 16.56 5.69 -5.37
N SER A 11 17.25 6.79 -5.09
CA SER A 11 18.17 6.87 -3.96
C SER A 11 17.45 7.20 -2.64
N LYS A 12 16.25 7.79 -2.72
CA LYS A 12 15.51 8.30 -1.56
C LYS A 12 14.00 8.30 -1.75
N VAL A 13 13.29 7.86 -0.72
CA VAL A 13 11.81 7.89 -0.64
C VAL A 13 11.34 8.54 0.66
N LEU A 14 10.11 9.09 0.66
CA LEU A 14 9.46 9.64 1.85
C LEU A 14 8.26 8.79 2.26
N ILE A 15 8.20 8.34 3.50
CA ILE A 15 7.01 7.77 4.13
C ILE A 15 6.29 8.91 4.86
N LEU A 16 5.08 9.24 4.39
CA LEU A 16 4.26 10.31 4.95
C LEU A 16 3.17 9.71 5.86
N GLY A 17 3.35 9.87 7.16
CA GLY A 17 2.59 9.24 8.24
C GLY A 17 3.23 7.92 8.67
N PHE A 18 3.53 7.80 9.97
CA PHE A 18 4.27 6.69 10.57
C PHE A 18 3.46 5.94 11.64
N GLY A 19 2.16 5.76 11.36
CA GLY A 19 1.30 4.85 12.10
C GLY A 19 1.57 3.38 11.77
N ARG A 20 0.56 2.52 11.94
CA ARG A 20 0.67 1.06 11.71
C ARG A 20 1.13 0.72 10.28
N GLU A 21 0.48 1.29 9.26
CA GLU A 21 0.84 1.07 7.86
C GLU A 21 2.21 1.68 7.49
N GLY A 22 2.57 2.83 8.08
CA GLY A 22 3.86 3.48 7.85
C GLY A 22 5.03 2.64 8.36
N ARG A 23 4.90 2.04 9.55
CA ARG A 23 5.89 1.11 10.12
C ARG A 23 6.03 -0.16 9.29
N SER A 24 4.91 -0.76 8.91
CA SER A 24 4.89 -1.93 8.02
C SER A 24 5.57 -1.63 6.67
N THR A 25 5.27 -0.46 6.09
CA THR A 25 5.93 0.01 4.86
C THR A 25 7.44 0.17 5.04
N TYR A 26 7.87 0.74 6.16
CA TYR A 26 9.30 0.87 6.46
C TYR A 26 9.99 -0.50 6.51
N HIS A 27 9.45 -1.47 7.25
CA HIS A 27 10.03 -2.81 7.34
C HIS A 27 10.09 -3.51 5.98
N PHE A 28 9.00 -3.44 5.22
CA PHE A 28 8.90 -4.01 3.89
C PHE A 28 9.91 -3.40 2.89
N LEU A 29 10.15 -2.10 2.97
CA LEU A 29 11.12 -1.41 2.12
C LEU A 29 12.55 -1.72 2.55
N ARG A 30 12.84 -1.68 3.85
CA ARG A 30 14.19 -1.94 4.35
C ARG A 30 14.64 -3.37 4.08
N SER A 31 13.73 -4.34 4.15
CA SER A 31 14.02 -5.73 3.82
C SER A 31 14.37 -5.96 2.33
N ARG A 32 13.80 -5.14 1.42
CA ARG A 32 14.03 -5.25 -0.04
C ARG A 32 15.11 -4.32 -0.58
N PHE A 33 15.28 -3.17 0.05
CA PHE A 33 16.20 -2.13 -0.37
C PHE A 33 17.08 -1.66 0.81
N PRO A 34 18.09 -2.46 1.21
CA PRO A 34 18.94 -2.15 2.37
C PRO A 34 19.67 -0.81 2.28
N ASP A 35 19.92 -0.32 1.06
CA ASP A 35 20.64 0.92 0.80
C ASP A 35 19.77 2.15 0.56
N LEU A 36 18.45 1.98 0.47
CA LEU A 36 17.53 3.07 0.21
C LEU A 36 17.51 4.07 1.38
N GLN A 37 17.66 5.36 1.08
CA GLN A 37 17.42 6.40 2.09
C GLN A 37 15.92 6.57 2.31
N ILE A 38 15.48 6.42 3.55
CA ILE A 38 14.06 6.53 3.90
C ILE A 38 13.87 7.76 4.77
N VAL A 39 13.08 8.70 4.30
CA VAL A 39 12.63 9.82 5.10
C VAL A 39 11.28 9.46 5.71
N ILE A 40 11.10 9.71 7.00
CA ILE A 40 9.83 9.50 7.70
C ILE A 40 9.33 10.86 8.16
N ALA A 41 8.12 11.23 7.76
CA ALA A 41 7.49 12.47 8.19
C ALA A 41 6.12 12.21 8.79
N ASP A 42 5.86 12.70 9.99
CA ASP A 42 4.56 12.57 10.68
C ASP A 42 4.24 13.85 11.47
N GLN A 43 2.95 14.15 11.63
CA GLN A 43 2.52 15.26 12.45
C GLN A 43 2.85 15.02 13.94
N LYS A 44 2.65 13.79 14.41
CA LYS A 44 2.90 13.41 15.80
C LYS A 44 4.33 12.93 15.96
N ILE A 45 4.95 13.32 17.07
CA ILE A 45 6.20 12.70 17.50
C ILE A 45 5.94 11.23 17.77
N GLN A 46 6.79 10.37 17.22
CA GLN A 46 6.68 8.93 17.36
C GLN A 46 7.70 8.46 18.40
N ASN A 47 7.25 7.70 19.40
CA ASN A 47 8.13 7.18 20.45
C ASN A 47 8.96 5.97 19.99
N SER A 48 8.56 5.33 18.89
CA SER A 48 9.21 4.14 18.33
C SER A 48 9.56 4.42 16.88
N VAL A 49 10.74 5.01 16.70
CA VAL A 49 11.36 5.26 15.40
C VAL A 49 12.48 4.24 15.20
N PRO A 50 12.71 3.74 13.98
CA PRO A 50 13.82 2.82 13.73
C PRO A 50 15.18 3.48 13.99
N GLU A 51 16.04 2.81 14.74
CA GLU A 51 17.45 3.16 14.86
C GLU A 51 18.19 2.71 13.60
N ASP A 52 18.13 3.55 12.56
CA ASP A 52 18.71 3.26 11.25
C ASP A 52 19.43 4.50 10.70
N PRO A 53 20.74 4.43 10.41
CA PRO A 53 21.51 5.57 9.92
C PRO A 53 21.05 6.07 8.54
N LYS A 54 20.34 5.25 7.76
CA LYS A 54 19.75 5.61 6.47
C LYS A 54 18.33 6.16 6.60
N VAL A 55 17.84 6.35 7.83
CA VAL A 55 16.54 6.96 8.12
C VAL A 55 16.72 8.39 8.61
N LYS A 56 15.93 9.31 8.04
CA LYS A 56 15.79 10.68 8.56
C LYS A 56 14.36 10.92 8.97
N THR A 57 14.15 11.46 10.16
CA THR A 57 12.79 11.69 10.69
C THR A 57 12.47 13.16 10.85
N PHE A 58 11.25 13.52 10.51
CA PHE A 58 10.73 14.88 10.66
C PHE A 58 9.36 14.82 11.31
N PHE A 59 9.25 15.37 12.53
CA PHE A 59 8.01 15.40 13.28
C PHE A 59 7.51 16.82 13.50
N GLY A 60 6.20 16.95 13.68
CA GLY A 60 5.56 18.21 14.06
C GLY A 60 4.67 18.82 12.98
N PRO A 61 4.16 20.04 13.19
CA PRO A 61 3.10 20.62 12.38
C PRO A 61 3.49 20.86 10.91
N TYR A 62 4.79 21.00 10.63
CA TYR A 62 5.29 21.30 9.27
C TYR A 62 5.81 20.08 8.52
N TYR A 63 5.52 18.86 8.98
CA TYR A 63 6.00 17.62 8.38
C TYR A 63 5.64 17.48 6.88
N LEU A 64 4.50 18.02 6.44
CA LEU A 64 4.07 18.00 5.04
C LEU A 64 5.07 18.70 4.10
N LYS A 65 5.77 19.75 4.57
CA LYS A 65 6.76 20.48 3.77
C LYS A 65 7.94 19.58 3.34
N GLN A 66 8.17 18.47 4.03
CA GLN A 66 9.24 17.54 3.70
C GLN A 66 9.06 16.82 2.37
N MET A 67 7.85 16.79 1.81
CA MET A 67 7.62 16.28 0.44
C MET A 67 8.47 17.02 -0.60
N LEU A 68 8.68 18.32 -0.41
CA LEU A 68 9.54 19.13 -1.27
C LEU A 68 10.95 19.29 -0.68
N ASN A 69 11.05 19.60 0.62
CA ASN A 69 12.33 19.94 1.26
C ASN A 69 13.30 18.75 1.31
N ALA A 70 12.81 17.52 1.48
CA ALA A 70 13.66 16.34 1.57
C ALA A 70 14.25 15.91 0.22
N LYS A 71 13.79 16.53 -0.89
CA LYS A 71 14.15 16.20 -2.27
C LYS A 71 13.91 14.72 -2.60
N CYS A 72 12.74 14.21 -2.20
CA CYS A 72 12.32 12.85 -2.50
C CYS A 72 11.56 12.82 -3.83
N GLN A 73 11.84 11.84 -4.68
CA GLN A 73 11.13 11.67 -5.95
C GLN A 73 9.81 10.91 -5.77
N MET A 74 9.68 10.14 -4.68
CA MET A 74 8.49 9.37 -4.36
C MET A 74 8.07 9.53 -2.90
N VAL A 75 6.76 9.67 -2.70
CA VAL A 75 6.09 9.76 -1.40
C VAL A 75 5.11 8.60 -1.25
N ILE A 76 5.30 7.81 -0.20
CA ILE A 76 4.39 6.75 0.22
C ILE A 76 3.47 7.34 1.28
N LYS A 77 2.24 7.65 0.85
CA LYS A 77 1.29 8.40 1.66
C LYS A 77 0.39 7.47 2.46
N SER A 78 0.28 7.74 3.76
CA SER A 78 -0.74 7.12 4.61
C SER A 78 -2.16 7.54 4.18
N PRO A 79 -3.17 6.65 4.27
CA PRO A 79 -4.53 6.92 3.83
C PRO A 79 -5.23 8.03 4.66
N GLY A 80 -4.82 8.24 5.90
CA GLY A 80 -5.39 9.26 6.79
C GLY A 80 -5.05 10.71 6.42
N ILE A 81 -4.08 10.94 5.54
CA ILE A 81 -3.67 12.29 5.14
C ILE A 81 -4.54 12.75 3.97
N SER A 82 -5.25 13.86 4.13
CA SER A 82 -6.11 14.42 3.08
C SER A 82 -5.28 14.72 1.81
N PRO A 83 -5.72 14.31 0.61
CA PRO A 83 -5.00 14.60 -0.63
C PRO A 83 -5.14 16.07 -1.07
N HIS A 84 -5.97 16.86 -0.40
CA HIS A 84 -6.30 18.24 -0.74
C HIS A 84 -5.47 19.28 0.03
N TYR A 85 -4.50 18.85 0.84
CA TYR A 85 -3.59 19.81 1.48
C TYR A 85 -2.78 20.56 0.42
N PRO A 86 -2.63 21.90 0.54
CA PRO A 86 -1.86 22.70 -0.41
C PRO A 86 -0.45 22.15 -0.66
N GLU A 87 0.22 21.64 0.37
CA GLU A 87 1.55 21.05 0.28
C GLU A 87 1.59 19.80 -0.61
N ILE A 88 0.51 19.01 -0.62
CA ILE A 88 0.41 17.81 -1.47
C ILE A 88 0.16 18.21 -2.91
N VAL A 89 -0.66 19.22 -3.14
CA VAL A 89 -0.91 19.77 -4.48
C VAL A 89 0.41 20.31 -5.05
N ALA A 90 1.11 21.16 -4.30
CA ALA A 90 2.41 21.69 -4.69
C ALA A 90 3.45 20.59 -4.96
N ALA A 91 3.49 19.54 -4.12
CA ALA A 91 4.38 18.39 -4.34
C ALA A 91 4.07 17.65 -5.64
N LYS A 92 2.79 17.45 -5.98
CA LYS A 92 2.39 16.83 -7.25
C LYS A 92 2.77 17.69 -8.45
N GLU A 93 2.56 19.00 -8.36
CA GLU A 93 2.93 19.95 -9.41
C GLU A 93 4.46 19.98 -9.64
N ALA A 94 5.24 19.79 -8.56
CA ALA A 94 6.68 19.62 -8.64
C ALA A 94 7.14 18.25 -9.17
N GLY A 95 6.22 17.38 -9.61
CA GLY A 95 6.53 16.08 -10.21
C GLY A 95 6.79 14.94 -9.22
N VAL A 96 6.49 15.13 -7.94
CA VAL A 96 6.65 14.07 -6.93
C VAL A 96 5.65 12.95 -7.18
N ILE A 97 6.14 11.71 -7.26
CA ILE A 97 5.31 10.52 -7.46
C ILE A 97 4.69 10.11 -6.13
N PHE A 98 3.37 9.93 -6.11
CA PHE A 98 2.66 9.44 -4.94
C PHE A 98 2.29 7.97 -5.10
N THR A 99 2.60 7.18 -4.09
CA THR A 99 2.11 5.80 -3.93
C THR A 99 1.54 5.63 -2.52
N SER A 100 1.02 4.43 -2.22
CA SER A 100 0.43 4.10 -0.93
C SER A 100 0.79 2.68 -0.49
N HIS A 101 0.70 2.43 0.81
CA HIS A 101 0.85 1.09 1.39
C HIS A 101 0.00 0.04 0.65
N THR A 102 -1.27 0.37 0.41
CA THR A 102 -2.21 -0.46 -0.35
C THR A 102 -1.74 -0.69 -1.79
N GLN A 103 -1.28 0.34 -2.48
CA GLN A 103 -0.84 0.21 -3.87
C GLN A 103 0.40 -0.70 -3.98
N ILE A 104 1.38 -0.53 -3.09
CA ILE A 104 2.56 -1.41 -3.02
C ILE A 104 2.10 -2.86 -2.81
N PHE A 105 1.13 -3.09 -1.92
CA PHE A 105 0.58 -4.42 -1.68
C PHE A 105 -0.10 -5.01 -2.92
N LEU A 106 -1.00 -4.25 -3.56
CA LEU A 106 -1.76 -4.70 -4.73
C LEU A 106 -0.84 -5.06 -5.92
N GLU A 107 0.26 -4.34 -6.08
CA GLU A 107 1.22 -4.59 -7.17
C GLU A 107 2.24 -5.69 -6.85
N THR A 108 2.53 -5.93 -5.56
CA THR A 108 3.55 -6.90 -5.16
C THR A 108 2.97 -8.28 -4.81
N CYS A 109 1.68 -8.35 -4.46
CA CYS A 109 1.09 -9.60 -4.01
C CYS A 109 1.19 -10.69 -5.11
N PRO A 110 1.84 -11.84 -4.84
CA PRO A 110 1.95 -12.93 -5.81
C PRO A 110 0.64 -13.72 -5.93
N GLY A 111 -0.31 -13.51 -5.03
CA GLY A 111 -1.59 -14.23 -4.97
C GLY A 111 -2.73 -13.52 -5.70
N LYS A 112 -3.92 -14.16 -5.71
CA LYS A 112 -5.16 -13.49 -6.11
C LYS A 112 -5.61 -12.57 -4.98
N ILE A 113 -6.05 -11.36 -5.30
CA ILE A 113 -6.56 -10.43 -4.29
C ILE A 113 -8.05 -10.26 -4.44
N ILE A 114 -8.80 -10.39 -3.36
CA ILE A 114 -10.24 -10.15 -3.29
C ILE A 114 -10.46 -8.86 -2.50
N GLY A 115 -10.72 -7.77 -3.20
CA GLY A 115 -11.02 -6.48 -2.61
C GLY A 115 -12.46 -6.39 -2.14
N VAL A 116 -12.68 -6.08 -0.85
CA VAL A 116 -14.00 -5.83 -0.26
C VAL A 116 -14.11 -4.35 0.11
N THR A 117 -15.04 -3.64 -0.52
CA THR A 117 -15.35 -2.23 -0.25
C THR A 117 -16.83 -2.06 0.13
N GLY A 118 -17.20 -0.90 0.69
CA GLY A 118 -18.58 -0.58 1.12
C GLY A 118 -18.63 0.28 2.38
N THR A 119 -19.80 0.79 2.78
CA THR A 119 -19.93 1.66 3.96
C THR A 119 -20.10 0.83 5.24
N LYS A 120 -20.90 -0.24 5.20
CA LYS A 120 -21.12 -1.19 6.29
C LYS A 120 -20.83 -2.63 5.81
N GLY A 121 -20.72 -3.61 6.71
CA GLY A 121 -20.59 -5.03 6.35
C GLY A 121 -19.23 -5.50 5.83
N LYS A 122 -18.32 -4.62 5.38
CA LYS A 122 -16.99 -4.97 4.86
C LYS A 122 -16.22 -6.05 5.65
N SER A 123 -16.17 -5.92 6.98
CA SER A 123 -15.44 -6.87 7.83
C SER A 123 -16.11 -8.23 7.81
N THR A 124 -17.44 -8.25 7.99
CA THR A 124 -18.25 -9.47 7.97
C THR A 124 -18.17 -10.17 6.63
N THR A 125 -18.29 -9.43 5.53
CA THR A 125 -18.17 -9.97 4.17
C THR A 125 -16.77 -10.52 3.91
N ALA A 126 -15.72 -9.80 4.30
CA ALA A 126 -14.35 -10.29 4.16
C ALA A 126 -14.12 -11.58 4.97
N SER A 127 -14.58 -11.63 6.22
CA SER A 127 -14.50 -12.83 7.06
C SER A 127 -15.31 -14.00 6.50
N LEU A 128 -16.49 -13.76 5.93
CA LEU A 128 -17.30 -14.79 5.30
C LEU A 128 -16.61 -15.36 4.06
N ILE A 129 -16.05 -14.52 3.20
CA ILE A 129 -15.27 -14.95 2.03
C ILE A 129 -14.08 -15.81 2.48
N HIS A 130 -13.32 -15.34 3.46
CA HIS A 130 -12.19 -16.10 4.00
C HIS A 130 -12.63 -17.45 4.61
N HIS A 131 -13.75 -17.48 5.33
CA HIS A 131 -14.29 -18.70 5.91
C HIS A 131 -14.67 -19.72 4.83
N VAL A 132 -15.39 -19.28 3.78
CA VAL A 132 -15.79 -20.15 2.66
C VAL A 132 -14.56 -20.69 1.93
N LEU A 133 -13.60 -19.83 1.58
CA LEU A 133 -12.36 -20.23 0.91
C LEU A 133 -11.58 -21.26 1.75
N SER A 134 -11.44 -21.02 3.05
CA SER A 134 -10.72 -21.91 3.96
C SER A 134 -11.42 -23.27 4.08
N LYS A 135 -12.76 -23.29 4.15
CA LYS A 135 -13.56 -24.52 4.15
C LYS A 135 -13.50 -25.29 2.83
N SER A 136 -13.28 -24.60 1.71
CA SER A 136 -13.03 -25.22 0.39
C SER A 136 -11.58 -25.66 0.17
N GLY A 137 -10.72 -25.62 1.19
CA GLY A 137 -9.31 -26.00 1.08
C GLY A 137 -8.44 -24.99 0.32
N ILE A 138 -8.92 -23.76 0.12
CA ILE A 138 -8.17 -22.67 -0.51
C ILE A 138 -7.50 -21.84 0.59
N SER A 139 -6.17 -21.81 0.59
CA SER A 139 -5.40 -20.96 1.50
C SER A 139 -5.73 -19.49 1.25
N SER A 140 -6.29 -18.83 2.27
CA SER A 140 -6.63 -17.42 2.18
C SER A 140 -6.25 -16.70 3.46
N VAL A 141 -5.91 -15.41 3.33
CA VAL A 141 -5.52 -14.56 4.46
C VAL A 141 -6.27 -13.25 4.40
N LEU A 142 -6.77 -12.81 5.55
CA LEU A 142 -7.40 -11.51 5.71
C LEU A 142 -6.33 -10.44 5.93
N VAL A 143 -6.32 -9.43 5.07
CA VAL A 143 -5.37 -8.31 5.10
C VAL A 143 -6.09 -6.96 5.03
N GLY A 144 -5.54 -5.93 5.66
CA GLY A 144 -6.02 -4.55 5.53
C GLY A 144 -6.30 -3.86 6.86
N ASN A 145 -7.31 -2.98 6.86
CA ASN A 145 -7.51 -1.98 7.94
C ASN A 145 -8.05 -2.54 9.28
N ILE A 146 -8.16 -3.87 9.41
CA ILE A 146 -8.49 -4.60 10.63
C ILE A 146 -7.57 -5.82 10.65
N GLY A 147 -6.79 -6.01 11.71
CA GLY A 147 -5.80 -7.07 11.80
C GLY A 147 -4.41 -6.62 11.32
N THR A 148 -3.70 -7.48 10.59
CA THR A 148 -2.30 -7.31 10.18
C THR A 148 -2.18 -6.34 8.98
N PRO A 149 -1.21 -5.40 9.01
CA PRO A 149 -0.88 -4.58 7.84
C PRO A 149 -0.62 -5.45 6.60
N ALA A 150 -1.03 -4.98 5.42
CA ALA A 150 -1.04 -5.80 4.23
C ALA A 150 0.38 -6.17 3.75
N LEU A 151 1.36 -5.27 3.94
CA LEU A 151 2.75 -5.55 3.56
C LEU A 151 3.45 -6.53 4.50
N ASP A 152 3.09 -6.60 5.78
CA ASP A 152 3.69 -7.56 6.72
C ASP A 152 3.37 -9.01 6.30
N PHE A 153 2.21 -9.23 5.68
CA PHE A 153 1.86 -10.53 5.10
C PHE A 153 2.78 -10.91 3.94
N LEU A 154 3.21 -9.94 3.12
CA LEU A 154 4.10 -10.22 2.00
C LEU A 154 5.50 -10.63 2.47
N ASP A 155 5.95 -10.14 3.62
CA ASP A 155 7.23 -10.52 4.21
C ASP A 155 7.21 -11.93 4.80
N GLN A 156 6.06 -12.38 5.29
CA GLN A 156 5.90 -13.72 5.87
C GLN A 156 5.61 -14.83 4.84
N SER A 157 5.09 -14.48 3.66
CA SER A 157 4.54 -15.45 2.68
C SER A 157 5.43 -15.76 1.48
N MET A 158 6.72 -15.39 1.49
CA MET A 158 7.67 -15.64 0.41
C MET A 158 8.16 -17.10 0.25
N SER A 159 7.36 -18.11 0.64
CA SER A 159 7.63 -19.53 0.38
C SER A 159 6.35 -20.35 0.16
N PRO A 160 6.37 -21.42 -0.65
CA PRO A 160 6.21 -21.47 -2.12
C PRO A 160 4.76 -21.20 -2.61
N PRO A 161 4.55 -21.07 -3.95
CA PRO A 161 3.28 -20.67 -4.54
C PRO A 161 2.42 -21.89 -4.83
N SER A 162 1.24 -21.99 -4.24
CA SER A 162 0.23 -22.85 -4.87
C SER A 162 -1.20 -22.36 -4.76
N ARG A 163 -1.59 -21.47 -3.83
CA ARG A 163 -2.97 -20.96 -3.79
C ARG A 163 -3.22 -19.74 -2.88
N ILE A 164 -2.28 -18.81 -2.72
CA ILE A 164 -2.50 -17.66 -1.82
C ILE A 164 -3.60 -16.74 -2.39
N SER A 165 -4.72 -16.62 -1.68
CA SER A 165 -5.78 -15.64 -1.95
C SER A 165 -5.87 -14.64 -0.81
N ALA A 166 -5.55 -13.37 -1.05
CA ALA A 166 -5.61 -12.33 -0.02
C ALA A 166 -6.95 -11.59 -0.08
N VAL A 167 -7.70 -11.54 1.03
CA VAL A 167 -8.93 -10.74 1.11
C VAL A 167 -8.58 -9.39 1.71
N PHE A 168 -8.66 -8.33 0.90
CA PHE A 168 -8.24 -6.98 1.26
C PHE A 168 -9.41 -6.01 1.42
N LYS A 169 -9.46 -5.27 2.53
CA LYS A 169 -10.54 -4.30 2.80
C LYS A 169 -10.15 -2.86 2.41
N LEU A 170 -10.87 -2.27 1.45
CA LEU A 170 -10.67 -0.89 1.02
C LEU A 170 -11.51 0.12 1.84
N ARG A 171 -11.01 1.35 1.99
CA ARG A 171 -11.77 2.51 2.48
C ARG A 171 -11.98 3.49 1.32
N LYS A 172 -13.16 3.47 0.70
CA LYS A 172 -13.86 4.64 0.11
C LYS A 172 -15.28 4.26 -0.29
N THR A 173 -16.09 5.30 -0.44
CA THR A 173 -17.56 5.38 -0.38
C THR A 173 -18.29 4.64 -1.49
N THR A 174 -19.37 3.97 -1.10
CA THR A 174 -20.50 3.46 -1.91
C THR A 174 -20.22 2.28 -2.86
N ILE A 175 -21.08 1.26 -2.73
CA ILE A 175 -21.25 0.00 -3.49
C ILE A 175 -20.32 -1.17 -3.08
N SER A 176 -20.94 -2.29 -2.70
CA SER A 176 -20.33 -3.59 -2.40
C SER A 176 -19.82 -4.25 -3.69
N THR A 177 -18.67 -3.83 -4.18
CA THR A 177 -18.03 -4.50 -5.32
C THR A 177 -16.89 -5.36 -4.82
N THR A 178 -16.99 -6.68 -5.05
CA THR A 178 -15.87 -7.61 -4.90
C THR A 178 -14.98 -7.47 -6.13
N VAL A 179 -13.80 -6.88 -5.98
CA VAL A 179 -12.84 -6.76 -7.10
C VAL A 179 -11.80 -7.85 -6.96
N ILE A 180 -11.73 -8.75 -7.94
CA ILE A 180 -10.68 -9.77 -8.01
C ILE A 180 -9.52 -9.21 -8.84
N PHE A 181 -8.37 -9.01 -8.23
CA PHE A 181 -7.15 -8.66 -8.95
C PHE A 181 -6.40 -9.94 -9.36
N PRO A 182 -6.12 -10.15 -10.65
CA PRO A 182 -5.30 -11.26 -11.10
C PRO A 182 -3.83 -11.06 -10.69
N CYS A 183 -3.11 -12.17 -10.47
CA CYS A 183 -1.70 -12.14 -10.12
C CYS A 183 -0.87 -11.39 -11.18
N PRO A 184 -0.03 -10.41 -10.80
CA PRO A 184 0.76 -9.63 -11.75
C PRO A 184 1.81 -10.46 -12.52
N LYS A 185 2.20 -11.65 -12.03
CA LYS A 185 3.19 -12.53 -12.69
C LYS A 185 2.68 -13.34 -13.87
N ASN A 186 1.37 -13.41 -14.11
CA ASN A 186 0.79 -14.18 -15.23
C ASN A 186 0.47 -13.30 -16.45
N ARG A 187 1.42 -12.44 -16.86
CA ARG A 187 1.33 -11.65 -18.10
C ARG A 187 1.91 -12.41 -19.29
N SER A 188 1.22 -13.44 -19.76
CA SER A 188 1.39 -13.92 -21.13
C SER A 188 0.64 -12.99 -22.08
N ILE A 189 1.41 -12.19 -22.83
CA ILE A 189 1.10 -11.57 -24.13
C ILE A 189 -0.38 -11.19 -24.35
N LEU A 190 -0.75 -9.97 -23.97
CA LEU A 190 -1.73 -9.19 -24.72
C LEU A 190 -1.34 -7.71 -24.58
N HIS A 191 -0.84 -7.14 -25.68
CA HIS A 191 -0.65 -5.70 -25.84
C HIS A 191 -2.01 -4.99 -25.74
N ARG A 192 -2.45 -4.64 -24.53
CA ARG A 192 -3.38 -3.54 -24.30
C ARG A 192 -3.00 -2.81 -23.00
N PRO A 193 -2.98 -1.46 -23.00
CA PRO A 193 -2.82 -0.71 -21.76
C PRO A 193 -4.01 -1.04 -20.86
N VAL A 194 -3.75 -1.71 -19.72
CA VAL A 194 -4.77 -1.92 -18.69
C VAL A 194 -5.02 -0.58 -18.02
N LYS A 195 -5.88 0.24 -18.63
CA LYS A 195 -6.63 1.26 -17.90
C LYS A 195 -7.46 0.48 -16.89
N TYR A 196 -7.23 0.70 -15.58
CA TYR A 196 -8.13 0.20 -14.55
C TYR A 196 -9.51 0.80 -14.81
N PRO A 197 -10.50 0.03 -15.29
CA PRO A 197 -11.83 0.56 -15.45
C PRO A 197 -12.39 0.67 -14.03
N MET A 198 -12.64 1.89 -13.56
CA MET A 198 -13.74 2.06 -12.63
C MET A 198 -14.98 1.66 -13.42
N VAL A 199 -15.47 0.44 -13.20
CA VAL A 199 -16.77 0.02 -13.73
C VAL A 199 -17.80 0.87 -12.99
N SER A 200 -18.11 2.03 -13.58
CA SER A 200 -19.35 2.75 -13.32
C SER A 200 -20.45 1.90 -13.96
N SER A 201 -21.05 1.03 -13.17
CA SER A 201 -22.40 0.58 -13.49
C SER A 201 -23.33 1.69 -13.04
N ALA A 202 -23.83 2.45 -14.03
CA ALA A 202 -24.98 3.31 -13.90
C ALA A 202 -26.15 2.53 -13.27
N LEU A 203 -26.71 3.10 -12.20
CA LEU A 203 -28.13 3.33 -11.91
C LEU A 203 -28.26 3.78 -10.44
#